data_AF-A0A1J0WHJ6-F1
#
_entry.id   AF-A0A1J0WHJ6-F1
#
_cell.length_a   1.000
_cell.length_b   1.000
_cell.length_c   1.000
_cell.angle_alpha   90.00
_cell.angle_beta   90.00
_cell.angle_gamma   90.00
#
_symmetry.space_group_name_H-M   'P 1'
#
loop_
_entity.id
_entity.type
_entity.pdbx_description
1 polymer ?
#
loop_
_entity_poly.entity_id
_entity_poly.type
_entity_poly.pdbx_seq_one_letter_code
_entity_poly.pdbx_strand_id
1 'polypeptide(L)'
;MEPNQIESRKAGKELVLMMQVDGRQYRLTAPEELLDDECGDDADEATRTAWVRKHLPGIVSAIGAREDGGWLKAPYNRIMVEEID
;
A
#
# COMPACT_ATOMS: atom_id res chain seq x y z
N MET A 1 -7.71 -9.05 -7.63
CA MET A 1 -8.07 -8.47 -6.33
C MET A 1 -7.82 -6.98 -6.46
N GLU A 2 -8.84 -6.16 -6.23
CA GLU A 2 -8.76 -4.71 -6.32
C GLU A 2 -9.06 -4.11 -4.94
N PRO A 3 -8.47 -2.97 -4.57
CA PRO A 3 -8.78 -2.30 -3.32
C PRO A 3 -10.21 -1.80 -3.33
N ASN A 4 -10.88 -1.91 -2.18
CA ASN A 4 -12.22 -1.40 -1.99
C ASN A 4 -12.22 0.13 -2.09
N GLN A 5 -11.14 0.76 -1.60
CA GLN A 5 -10.94 2.20 -1.64
C GLN A 5 -9.45 2.53 -1.65
N ILE A 6 -9.07 3.57 -2.38
CA ILE A 6 -7.75 4.21 -2.29
C ILE A 6 -8.00 5.66 -1.88
N GLU A 7 -7.39 6.09 -0.78
CA GLU A 7 -7.44 7.46 -0.29
C GLU A 7 -6.06 8.11 -0.40
N SER A 8 -6.02 9.33 -0.94
CA SER A 8 -4.84 10.18 -0.93
C SER A 8 -4.77 10.99 0.36
N ARG A 9 -3.57 11.04 0.96
CA ARG A 9 -3.25 11.86 2.13
C ARG A 9 -2.03 12.72 1.86
N LYS A 10 -1.86 13.78 2.67
CA LYS A 10 -0.76 14.75 2.54
C LYS A 10 -0.61 15.29 1.11
N ALA A 11 -1.73 15.62 0.45
CA ALA A 11 -1.78 16.11 -0.93
C ALA A 11 -1.16 15.12 -1.95
N GLY A 12 -1.51 13.83 -1.88
CA GLY A 12 -1.04 12.81 -2.83
C GLY A 12 0.25 12.11 -2.43
N LYS A 13 0.93 12.60 -1.38
CA LYS A 13 2.22 12.07 -0.94
C LYS A 13 2.11 10.71 -0.27
N GLU A 14 0.99 10.42 0.38
CA GLU A 14 0.73 9.11 0.98
C GLU A 14 -0.55 8.52 0.39
N LEU A 15 -0.54 7.21 0.13
CA LEU A 15 -1.73 6.49 -0.33
C LEU A 15 -2.14 5.44 0.69
N VAL A 16 -3.42 5.46 1.05
CA VAL A 16 -4.05 4.51 1.98
C VAL A 16 -5.01 3.62 1.20
N LEU A 17 -4.82 2.32 1.34
CA LEU A 17 -5.65 1.31 0.70
C LEU A 17 -6.48 0.58 1.74
N MET A 18 -7.75 0.40 1.41
CA MET A 18 -8.68 -0.42 2.19
C MET A 18 -8.89 -1.74 1.46
N MET A 19 -8.53 -2.84 2.11
CA MET A 19 -8.61 -4.19 1.55
C MET A 19 -9.49 -5.06 2.44
N GLN A 20 -10.23 -5.98 1.83
CA GLN A 20 -10.89 -7.06 2.55
C GLN A 20 -10.27 -8.39 2.10
N VAL A 21 -9.75 -9.16 3.06
CA VAL A 21 -9.08 -10.44 2.82
C VAL A 21 -9.62 -11.44 3.85
N ASP A 22 -10.14 -12.56 3.37
CA ASP A 22 -10.69 -13.64 4.22
C ASP A 22 -11.69 -13.17 5.30
N GLY A 23 -12.50 -12.17 4.95
CA GLY A 23 -13.53 -11.60 5.83
C GLY A 23 -13.02 -10.53 6.81
N ARG A 24 -11.72 -10.27 6.88
CA ARG A 24 -11.11 -9.19 7.68
C ARG A 24 -10.83 -7.96 6.84
N GLN A 25 -10.88 -6.79 7.46
CA GLN A 25 -10.54 -5.53 6.82
C GLN A 25 -9.13 -5.10 7.22
N TYR A 26 -8.38 -4.62 6.24
CA TYR A 26 -7.02 -4.13 6.42
C TYR A 26 -6.88 -2.74 5.83
N ARG A 27 -6.19 -1.88 6.57
CA ARG A 27 -5.67 -0.61 6.10
C ARG A 27 -4.19 -0.78 5.79
N LEU A 28 -3.83 -0.53 4.54
CA LEU A 28 -2.43 -0.51 4.11
C LEU A 28 -2.02 0.92 3.77
N THR A 29 -0.87 1.36 4.27
CA THR A 29 -0.33 2.69 3.96
C THR A 29 0.95 2.56 3.15
N ALA A 30 0.95 3.16 1.97
CA ALA A 30 2.13 3.41 1.16
C ALA A 30 2.69 4.80 1.54
N PRO A 31 3.83 4.87 2.25
CA PRO A 31 4.39 6.14 2.72
C PRO A 31 5.02 6.95 1.57
N GLU A 32 5.19 8.24 1.80
CA GLU A 32 5.78 9.19 0.86
C GLU A 32 7.15 8.73 0.34
N GLU A 33 8.07 8.36 1.23
CA GLU A 33 9.41 7.90 0.84
C GLU A 33 9.39 6.69 -0.10
N LEU A 34 8.42 5.79 0.07
CA LEU A 34 8.26 4.64 -0.84
C LEU A 34 7.73 5.09 -2.21
N LEU A 35 6.76 6.00 -2.22
CA LEU A 35 6.17 6.48 -3.47
C LEU A 35 7.12 7.38 -4.24
N ASP A 36 7.92 8.18 -3.54
CA ASP A 36 8.96 9.03 -4.12
C ASP A 36 10.06 8.18 -4.76
N ASP A 37 10.56 7.15 -4.09
CA ASP A 37 11.56 6.22 -4.66
C ASP A 37 11.06 5.48 -5.91
N GLU A 38 9.78 5.11 -5.94
CA GLU A 38 9.22 4.22 -6.96
C GLU A 38 8.53 4.96 -8.12
N CYS A 39 8.00 6.15 -7.87
CA CYS A 39 7.31 6.98 -8.86
C CYS A 39 8.09 8.24 -9.25
N GLY A 40 9.06 8.65 -8.43
CA GLY A 40 9.75 9.94 -8.50
C GLY A 40 9.10 10.99 -7.60
N ASP A 41 9.93 11.86 -7.01
CA ASP A 41 9.52 12.91 -6.05
C ASP A 41 8.42 13.84 -6.61
N ASP A 42 8.47 14.13 -7.91
CA ASP A 42 7.53 15.02 -8.61
C ASP A 42 6.28 14.30 -9.14
N ALA A 43 6.12 13.00 -8.86
CA ALA A 43 4.98 12.23 -9.35
C ALA A 43 3.66 12.74 -8.76
N ASP A 44 2.68 12.92 -9.62
CA ASP A 44 1.33 13.30 -9.22
C ASP A 44 0.54 12.13 -8.59
N GLU A 45 -0.58 12.45 -7.96
CA GLU A 45 -1.44 11.48 -7.29
C GLU A 45 -1.94 10.38 -8.25
N ALA A 46 -2.21 10.73 -9.51
CA ALA A 46 -2.68 9.77 -10.52
C ALA A 46 -1.60 8.73 -10.83
N THR A 47 -0.35 9.17 -10.96
CA THR A 47 0.81 8.30 -11.21
C THR A 47 1.06 7.39 -10.01
N ARG A 48 1.07 7.94 -8.80
CA ARG A 48 1.23 7.16 -7.55
C ARG A 48 0.12 6.13 -7.39
N THR A 49 -1.13 6.50 -7.69
CA THR A 49 -2.28 5.60 -7.64
C THR A 49 -2.17 4.49 -8.68
N ALA A 50 -1.74 4.80 -9.89
CA ALA A 50 -1.52 3.82 -10.95
C ALA A 50 -0.41 2.82 -10.57
N TRP A 51 0.66 3.30 -9.94
CA TRP A 51 1.72 2.43 -9.42
C TRP A 51 1.20 1.48 -8.35
N VAL A 52 0.45 2.00 -7.37
CA VAL A 52 -0.15 1.18 -6.30
C VAL A 52 -1.05 0.10 -6.90
N ARG A 53 -1.92 0.45 -7.86
CA ARG A 53 -2.80 -0.51 -8.55
C ARG A 53 -2.01 -1.59 -9.29
N LYS A 54 -0.95 -1.20 -10.01
CA LYS A 54 -0.08 -2.13 -10.75
C LYS A 54 0.67 -3.08 -9.81
N HIS A 55 1.04 -2.64 -8.61
CA HIS A 55 1.83 -3.41 -7.65
C HIS A 55 1.01 -3.96 -6.48
N LEU A 56 -0.33 -3.99 -6.60
CA LEU A 56 -1.24 -4.54 -5.59
C LEU A 56 -0.83 -5.93 -5.08
N PRO A 57 -0.43 -6.91 -5.92
CA PRO A 57 -0.04 -8.23 -5.41
C PRO A 57 1.13 -8.17 -4.42
N GLY A 58 2.12 -7.30 -4.68
CA GLY A 58 3.24 -7.10 -3.77
C GLY A 58 2.82 -6.39 -2.48
N ILE A 59 1.96 -5.37 -2.59
CA ILE A 59 1.43 -4.65 -1.44
C ILE A 59 0.57 -5.57 -0.55
N VAL A 60 -0.27 -6.42 -1.13
CA VAL A 60 -1.11 -7.38 -0.41
C VAL A 60 -0.28 -8.47 0.28
N SER A 61 0.88 -8.84 -0.29
CA SER A 61 1.80 -9.78 0.37
C SER A 61 2.27 -9.28 1.74
N ALA A 62 2.19 -7.97 2.00
CA ALA A 62 2.50 -7.40 3.31
C ALA A 62 1.54 -7.83 4.41
N ILE A 63 0.29 -8.18 4.07
CA ILE A 63 -0.69 -8.72 5.02
C ILE A 63 -0.22 -10.09 5.52
N GLY A 64 0.09 -11.00 4.59
CA GLY A 64 0.56 -12.34 4.95
C GLY A 64 1.88 -12.31 5.72
N ALA A 65 2.83 -11.45 5.33
CA ALA A 65 4.09 -11.31 6.07
C ALA A 65 3.90 -10.81 7.51
N ARG A 66 2.90 -9.95 7.76
CA ARG A 66 2.53 -9.53 9.12
C ARG A 66 1.98 -10.69 9.94
N GLU A 67 1.09 -11.51 9.37
CA GLU A 67 0.46 -12.64 10.08
C GLU A 67 1.45 -13.77 10.38
N ASP A 68 2.31 -14.11 9.42
CA ASP A 68 3.24 -15.24 9.50
C ASP A 68 4.58 -14.88 10.16
N GLY A 69 4.79 -13.61 10.54
CA GLY A 69 6.08 -13.11 11.05
C GLY A 69 7.19 -13.11 9.99
N GLY A 70 6.81 -13.03 8.71
CA GLY A 70 7.69 -13.09 7.56
C GLY A 70 8.40 -11.76 7.26
N TRP A 71 9.49 -11.85 6.49
CA TRP A 71 10.22 -10.67 6.00
C TRP A 71 9.75 -10.30 4.60
N LEU A 72 9.37 -9.04 4.40
CA LEU A 72 9.07 -8.50 3.08
C LEU A 72 10.36 -8.03 2.40
N LYS A 73 10.38 -8.18 1.07
CA LYS A 73 11.42 -7.58 0.24
C LYS A 73 11.08 -6.13 -0.06
N ALA A 74 12.11 -5.31 -0.27
CA ALA A 74 11.95 -3.98 -0.83
C ALA A 74 11.22 -4.03 -2.19
N PRO A 75 10.36 -3.04 -2.50
CA PRO A 75 10.03 -1.88 -1.66
C PRO A 75 8.96 -2.15 -0.59
N TYR A 76 8.27 -3.30 -0.64
CA TYR A 76 7.06 -3.57 0.14
C TYR A 76 7.26 -3.69 1.66
N ASN A 77 8.50 -3.85 2.11
CA ASN A 77 8.85 -3.83 3.54
C ASN A 77 8.57 -2.50 4.25
N ARG A 78 8.25 -1.45 3.49
CA ARG A 78 7.86 -0.13 4.02
C ARG A 78 6.35 0.08 4.09
N ILE A 79 5.56 -0.87 3.59
CA ILE A 79 4.10 -0.79 3.69
C ILE A 79 3.69 -1.02 5.14
N MET A 80 2.95 -0.07 5.71
CA MET A 80 2.35 -0.25 7.02
C MET A 80 1.04 -1.00 6.86
N VAL A 81 0.82 -2.04 7.66
CA VAL A 81 -0.40 -2.85 7.64
C VAL A 81 -1.06 -2.80 9.00
N GLU A 82 -2.32 -2.36 9.02
CA GLU A 82 -3.19 -2.37 10.19
C GLU A 82 -4.42 -3.23 9.88
N GLU A 83 -4.77 -4.16 10.75
CA GLU A 83 -6.09 -4.80 10.74
C GLU A 83 -7.08 -3.85 11.42
N ILE A 84 -8.27 -3.70 10.85
CA ILE A 84 -9.32 -2.80 11.35
C ILE A 84 -10.64 -3.57 11.48
N ASP A 85 -11.40 -3.25 12.53
CA ASP A 85 -12.71 -3.83 12.86
C ASP A 85 -13.88 -3.15 12.12
#